data_AF-A0A0L1IIZ7-F1
#
_entry.id   AF-A0A0L1IIZ7-F1
#
_cell.length_a   1.000
_cell.length_b   1.000
_cell.length_c   1.000
_cell.angle_alpha   90.00
_cell.angle_beta   90.00
_cell.angle_gamma   90.00
#
_symmetry.space_group_name_H-M   'P 1'
#
loop_
_entity.id
_entity.type
_entity.pdbx_description
1 polymer ?
#
loop_
_entity_poly.entity_id
_entity_poly.type
_entity_poly.pdbx_seq_one_letter_code
_entity_poly.pdbx_strand_id
1 'polypeptide(L)'
;MNKKTNLNLVYDYLVVTKKPTTLLNIWNQISKDVVSQKKDEMSVIADLYGDMVLDNRFALTSDGLWALSADPEIEDIKKQYAAKLEEVEKKPKLANDDEDLDNSELVIDDEDLEEEYYDEEYEDDEEDDEGFVTVSEDDYDDE
;
A
#
# COMPACT_ATOMS: atom_id res chain seq x y z
N MET A 1 -17.21 18.42 17.37
CA MET A 1 -15.81 18.01 17.55
C MET A 1 -15.51 16.98 16.47
N ASN A 2 -14.83 17.37 15.39
CA ASN A 2 -14.35 16.38 14.42
C ASN A 2 -13.29 15.57 15.14
N LYS A 3 -13.53 14.28 15.40
CA LYS A 3 -12.45 13.36 15.75
C LYS A 3 -11.44 13.47 14.61
N LYS A 4 -10.23 13.98 14.89
CA LYS A 4 -9.13 13.88 13.93
C LYS A 4 -8.89 12.39 13.71
N THR A 5 -9.28 11.90 12.54
CA THR A 5 -8.94 10.56 12.09
C THR A 5 -7.51 10.58 11.56
N ASN A 6 -6.84 9.43 11.55
CA ASN A 6 -5.47 9.33 11.00
C ASN A 6 -5.44 9.81 9.53
N LEU A 7 -6.52 9.59 8.77
CA LEU A 7 -6.70 10.13 7.41
C LEU A 7 -6.68 11.66 7.35
N ASN A 8 -7.16 12.38 8.38
CA ASN A 8 -7.07 13.83 8.40
C ASN A 8 -5.61 14.29 8.61
N LEU A 9 -4.79 13.53 9.35
CA LEU A 9 -3.36 13.83 9.48
C LEU A 9 -2.64 13.65 8.13
N VAL A 10 -2.94 12.58 7.41
CA VAL A 10 -2.43 12.35 6.04
C VAL A 10 -2.84 13.50 5.12
N TYR A 11 -4.12 13.87 5.15
CA TYR A 11 -4.64 14.97 4.33
C TYR A 11 -3.91 16.28 4.60
N ASP A 12 -3.80 16.68 5.87
CA ASP A 12 -3.10 17.89 6.28
C ASP A 12 -1.64 17.88 5.81
N TYR A 13 -0.95 16.75 5.92
CA TYR A 13 0.42 16.60 5.45
C TYR A 13 0.56 16.75 3.93
N LEU A 14 -0.32 16.12 3.15
CA LEU A 14 -0.28 16.19 1.69
C LEU A 14 -0.68 17.58 1.17
N VAL A 15 -1.59 18.28 1.85
CA VAL A 15 -1.93 19.69 1.56
C VAL A 15 -0.72 20.61 1.71
N VAL A 16 0.11 20.38 2.74
CA VAL A 16 1.33 21.17 2.97
C VAL A 16 2.43 20.82 1.97
N THR A 17 2.62 19.52 1.68
CA THR A 17 3.72 19.02 0.85
C THR A 17 3.52 19.34 -0.63
N LYS A 18 2.26 19.29 -1.12
CA LYS A 18 1.88 19.56 -2.53
C LYS A 18 2.69 18.78 -3.58
N LYS A 19 3.23 17.63 -3.19
CA LYS A 19 4.01 16.75 -4.06
C LYS A 19 3.66 15.30 -3.72
N PRO A 20 3.62 14.41 -4.72
CA PRO A 20 3.49 12.98 -4.48
C PRO A 20 4.63 12.46 -3.60
N THR A 21 4.32 11.54 -2.68
CA THR A 21 5.31 11.03 -1.72
C THR A 21 5.03 9.59 -1.31
N THR A 22 5.99 8.93 -0.68
CA THR A 22 5.85 7.52 -0.27
C THR A 22 5.02 7.39 1.01
N LEU A 23 4.38 6.23 1.21
CA LEU A 23 3.68 5.92 2.46
C LEU A 23 4.59 6.04 3.67
N LEU A 24 5.86 5.60 3.55
CA LEU A 24 6.85 5.72 4.61
C LEU A 24 7.12 7.17 5.01
N ASN A 25 7.22 8.08 4.03
CA ASN A 25 7.38 9.51 4.33
C ASN A 25 6.14 10.10 5.01
N ILE A 26 4.94 9.70 4.58
CA ILE A 26 3.70 10.11 5.26
C ILE A 26 3.74 9.63 6.71
N TRP A 27 4.00 8.34 6.92
CA TRP A 27 4.07 7.72 8.23
C TRP A 27 5.06 8.43 9.15
N ASN A 28 6.30 8.65 8.69
CA ASN A 28 7.35 9.33 9.46
C ASN A 28 6.95 10.73 9.93
N GLN A 29 6.04 11.40 9.21
CA GLN A 29 5.59 12.75 9.53
C GLN A 29 4.39 12.74 10.48
N ILE A 30 3.48 11.77 10.35
CA ILE A 30 2.23 11.76 11.12
C ILE A 30 2.25 10.81 12.33
N SER A 31 3.22 9.88 12.42
CA SER A 31 3.24 8.79 13.41
C SER A 31 3.12 9.26 14.86
N LYS A 32 3.64 10.46 15.17
CA LYS A 32 3.57 11.06 16.50
C LYS A 32 2.16 11.45 16.94
N ASP A 33 1.29 11.74 15.98
CA ASP A 33 -0.07 12.22 16.22
C ASP A 33 -1.13 11.15 15.91
N VAL A 34 -0.71 10.00 15.37
CA VAL A 34 -1.59 8.87 15.05
C VAL A 34 -2.20 8.29 16.33
N VAL A 35 -3.51 8.08 16.30
CA VAL A 35 -4.24 7.44 17.39
C VAL A 35 -4.59 6.02 16.97
N SER A 36 -4.06 5.03 17.69
CA SER A 36 -4.37 3.61 17.49
C SER A 36 -4.46 2.85 18.81
N GLN A 37 -5.25 1.78 18.82
CA GLN A 37 -5.30 0.82 19.93
C GLN A 37 -4.33 -0.35 19.75
N LYS A 38 -3.75 -0.50 18.54
CA LYS A 38 -2.79 -1.56 18.23
C LYS A 38 -1.40 -1.17 18.76
N LYS A 39 -0.65 -2.16 19.23
CA LYS A 39 0.73 -1.99 19.72
C LYS A 39 1.78 -2.15 18.64
N ASP A 40 1.46 -2.92 17.60
CA ASP A 40 2.36 -3.19 16.48
C ASP A 40 2.25 -2.07 15.44
N GLU A 41 3.38 -1.45 15.14
CA GLU A 41 3.50 -0.36 14.17
C GLU A 41 3.08 -0.80 12.77
N MET A 42 3.52 -1.98 12.34
CA MET A 42 3.22 -2.48 11.00
C MET A 42 1.71 -2.66 10.80
N SER A 43 1.02 -3.19 11.81
CA SER A 43 -0.44 -3.30 11.81
C SER A 43 -1.16 -1.95 11.72
N VAL A 44 -0.60 -0.89 12.30
CA VAL A 44 -1.17 0.47 12.20
C VAL A 44 -0.94 1.05 10.81
N ILE A 45 0.24 0.83 10.24
CA ILE A 45 0.56 1.26 8.87
C ILE A 45 -0.33 0.53 7.86
N ALA A 46 -0.56 -0.77 8.04
CA ALA A 46 -1.44 -1.56 7.19
C ALA A 46 -2.90 -1.06 7.23
N ASP A 47 -3.42 -0.75 8.43
CA ASP A 47 -4.75 -0.14 8.58
C ASP A 47 -4.81 1.22 7.87
N LEU A 48 -3.79 2.07 8.06
CA LEU A 48 -3.72 3.38 7.42
C LEU A 48 -3.69 3.26 5.90
N TYR A 49 -2.92 2.31 5.36
CA TYR A 49 -2.87 2.04 3.94
C TYR A 49 -4.26 1.63 3.41
N GLY A 50 -4.92 0.68 4.07
CA GLY A 50 -6.27 0.25 3.71
C GLY A 50 -7.26 1.42 3.71
N ASP A 51 -7.23 2.23 4.78
CA ASP A 51 -8.06 3.43 4.90
C ASP A 51 -7.78 4.45 3.79
N MET A 52 -6.52 4.64 3.40
CA MET A 52 -6.12 5.57 2.33
C MET A 52 -6.58 5.09 0.95
N VAL A 53 -6.51 3.78 0.67
CA VAL A 53 -6.99 3.19 -0.59
C VAL A 53 -8.50 3.38 -0.75
N LEU A 54 -9.25 3.31 0.35
CA LEU A 54 -10.71 3.45 0.35
C LEU A 54 -11.19 4.92 0.34
N ASP A 55 -10.31 5.88 0.62
CA ASP A 55 -10.67 7.29 0.70
C ASP A 55 -10.40 8.03 -0.62
N ASN A 56 -11.48 8.53 -1.24
CA ASN A 56 -11.45 9.22 -2.53
C ASN A 56 -10.62 10.51 -2.57
N ARG A 57 -10.20 11.03 -1.42
CA ARG A 57 -9.32 12.23 -1.32
C ARG A 57 -7.88 11.91 -1.68
N PHE A 58 -7.46 10.66 -1.60
CA PHE A 58 -6.11 10.23 -1.93
C PHE A 58 -6.10 9.52 -3.28
N ALA A 59 -4.93 9.50 -3.90
CA ALA A 59 -4.69 8.76 -5.11
C ALA A 59 -3.25 8.26 -5.13
N LEU A 60 -3.09 7.09 -5.74
CA LEU A 60 -1.79 6.50 -6.03
C LEU A 60 -1.39 6.89 -7.47
N THR A 61 -0.20 7.45 -7.64
CA THR A 61 0.39 7.72 -8.95
C THR A 61 0.81 6.41 -9.62
N SER A 62 1.16 6.48 -10.91
CA SER A 62 1.81 5.37 -11.63
C SER A 62 3.10 4.89 -10.97
N ASP A 63 3.77 5.78 -10.23
CA ASP A 63 5.06 5.53 -9.62
C ASP A 63 4.93 4.99 -8.18
N GLY A 64 3.71 4.64 -7.76
CA GLY A 64 3.44 4.14 -6.40
C GLY A 64 3.52 5.23 -5.31
N LEU A 65 3.40 6.51 -5.69
CA LEU A 65 3.42 7.63 -4.75
C LEU A 65 2.01 8.11 -4.43
N TRP A 66 1.81 8.57 -3.21
CA TRP A 66 0.56 9.09 -2.71
C TRP A 66 0.47 10.60 -2.90
N ALA A 67 -0.65 11.05 -3.45
CA ALA A 67 -0.98 12.46 -3.65
C ALA A 67 -2.46 12.73 -3.34
N LEU A 68 -2.84 14.01 -3.33
CA LEU A 68 -4.25 14.39 -3.26
C LEU A 68 -4.92 14.14 -4.60
N SER A 69 -6.15 13.64 -4.56
CA SER A 69 -6.91 13.34 -5.77
C SER A 69 -7.30 14.55 -6.60
N ALA A 70 -7.29 15.73 -5.99
CA ALA A 70 -7.55 17.03 -6.63
C ALA A 70 -6.29 17.62 -7.30
N ASP A 71 -5.15 16.93 -7.25
CA ASP A 71 -3.95 17.35 -7.95
C ASP A 71 -4.16 17.20 -9.48
N PRO A 72 -3.93 18.25 -10.29
CA PRO A 72 -4.17 18.21 -11.73
C PRO A 72 -3.51 17.02 -12.44
N GLU A 73 -2.30 16.64 -12.03
CA GLU A 73 -1.58 15.49 -12.62
C GLU A 73 -2.32 14.17 -12.38
N ILE A 74 -3.01 14.06 -11.24
CA ILE A 74 -3.81 12.89 -10.87
C ILE A 74 -5.18 12.89 -11.55
N GLU A 75 -5.82 14.05 -11.68
CA GLU A 75 -7.11 14.17 -12.38
C GLU A 75 -7.00 13.69 -13.83
N ASP A 76 -5.88 13.98 -14.50
CA ASP A 76 -5.67 13.56 -15.88
C ASP A 76 -5.47 12.05 -16.00
N ILE A 77 -4.80 11.41 -15.03
CA ILE A 77 -4.71 9.95 -14.95
C ILE A 77 -6.12 9.34 -14.79
N LYS A 78 -6.95 9.87 -13.89
CA LYS A 78 -8.32 9.40 -13.69
C LYS A 78 -9.16 9.49 -14.97
N LYS A 79 -9.04 10.58 -15.73
CA LYS A 79 -9.72 10.75 -17.03
C LYS A 79 -9.27 9.71 -18.05
N GLN A 80 -7.98 9.37 -18.09
CA GLN A 80 -7.47 8.34 -19.00
C GLN A 80 -8.05 6.95 -18.69
N TYR A 81 -8.15 6.57 -17.42
CA TYR A 81 -8.76 5.29 -17.02
C TYR A 81 -10.28 5.28 -17.26
N ALA A 82 -10.98 6.39 -16.98
CA ALA A 82 -12.40 6.52 -17.26
C ALA A 82 -12.71 6.39 -18.75
N ALA A 83 -11.89 7.03 -19.61
CA ALA A 83 -12.03 6.91 -21.07
C ALA A 83 -11.85 5.46 -21.57
N LYS A 84 -10.89 4.71 -21.00
CA LYS A 84 -10.68 3.30 -21.35
C LYS A 84 -11.88 2.41 -20.97
N LEU A 85 -12.54 2.69 -19.85
CA LEU A 85 -13.75 1.96 -19.44
C LEU A 85 -14.92 2.24 -20.40
N GLU A 86 -15.10 3.50 -20.81
CA GLU A 86 -16.13 3.86 -21.78
C GLU A 86 -15.91 3.25 -23.18
N GLU A 87 -14.65 3.06 -23.61
CA GLU A 87 -14.34 2.39 -24.87
C GLU A 87 -14.66 0.90 -24.85
N VAL A 88 -14.54 0.24 -23.69
CA VAL A 88 -14.93 -1.17 -23.51
C VAL A 88 -16.46 -1.32 -23.57
N GLU A 89 -17.21 -0.39 -22.98
CA GLU A 89 -18.69 -0.40 -23.02
C GLU A 89 -19.26 -0.08 -24.41
N LYS A 90 -18.53 0.66 -25.25
CA LYS A 90 -18.98 1.06 -26.60
C LYS A 90 -18.65 0.06 -27.71
N LYS A 91 -18.01 -1.09 -27.42
CA LYS A 91 -17.84 -2.14 -28.44
C LYS A 91 -19.23 -2.69 -28.83
N PRO A 92 -19.68 -2.52 -30.08
CA PRO A 92 -20.98 -3.02 -30.51
C PRO A 92 -20.94 -4.55 -30.46
N LYS A 93 -21.92 -5.15 -29.76
CA LYS A 93 -22.29 -6.55 -29.98
C LYS A 93 -22.72 -6.65 -31.45
N LEU A 94 -21.83 -7.15 -32.30
CA LEU A 94 -22.13 -7.48 -33.69
C LEU A 94 -23.30 -8.48 -33.67
N ALA A 95 -24.47 -8.00 -34.10
CA ALA A 95 -25.63 -8.83 -34.34
C ALA A 95 -25.57 -9.36 -35.78
N ASN A 96 -25.48 -10.69 -35.87
CA ASN A 96 -25.86 -11.59 -36.98
C ASN A 96 -25.09 -11.47 -38.31
N ASP A 97 -24.37 -12.53 -38.71
CA ASP A 97 -24.93 -13.52 -39.64
C ASP A 97 -24.08 -14.80 -39.74
N ASP A 98 -24.78 -15.93 -39.61
CA ASP A 98 -24.56 -17.30 -40.04
C ASP A 98 -23.33 -18.18 -39.66
N GLU A 99 -23.73 -19.31 -39.06
CA GLU A 99 -23.22 -20.68 -39.16
C GLU A 99 -21.93 -21.08 -38.42
N ASP A 100 -22.12 -22.04 -37.50
CA ASP A 100 -21.15 -22.89 -36.82
C ASP A 100 -20.14 -22.18 -35.90
N LEU A 101 -20.34 -22.33 -34.59
CA LEU A 101 -19.56 -23.28 -33.79
C LEU A 101 -20.00 -23.20 -32.32
N ASP A 102 -20.58 -24.32 -31.91
CA ASP A 102 -20.61 -24.96 -30.61
C ASP A 102 -20.49 -24.14 -29.31
N ASN A 103 -21.36 -24.54 -28.40
CA ASN A 103 -21.46 -24.15 -27.01
C ASN A 103 -20.16 -24.48 -26.25
N SER A 104 -19.15 -23.63 -26.35
CA SER A 104 -18.04 -23.60 -25.40
C SER A 104 -18.50 -22.80 -24.18
N GLU A 105 -19.18 -23.50 -23.28
CA GLU A 105 -19.15 -23.18 -21.86
C GLU A 105 -17.70 -22.85 -21.50
N LEU A 106 -17.45 -21.60 -21.11
CA LEU A 106 -16.12 -21.14 -20.73
C LEU A 106 -15.81 -21.73 -19.36
N VAL A 107 -15.44 -23.02 -19.37
CA VAL A 107 -14.77 -23.67 -18.25
C VAL A 107 -13.46 -22.92 -18.12
N ILE A 108 -13.40 -22.04 -17.14
CA ILE A 108 -12.14 -21.49 -16.66
C ILE A 108 -11.40 -22.70 -16.10
N ASP A 109 -10.40 -23.16 -16.83
CA ASP A 109 -9.47 -24.18 -16.39
C ASP A 109 -8.59 -23.54 -15.32
N ASP A 110 -8.86 -23.86 -14.06
CA ASP A 110 -8.13 -23.39 -12.86
C ASP A 110 -6.70 -24.02 -12.79
N GLU A 111 -6.26 -24.75 -13.80
CA GLU A 111 -4.99 -25.50 -13.80
C GLU A 111 -3.75 -24.66 -14.20
N ASP A 112 -3.90 -23.40 -14.63
CA ASP A 112 -2.76 -22.54 -15.05
C ASP A 112 -2.34 -21.47 -14.02
N LEU A 113 -2.82 -21.55 -12.78
CA LEU A 113 -2.25 -20.80 -11.64
C LEU A 113 -1.21 -21.65 -10.89
N GLU A 114 -0.14 -22.05 -11.57
CA GLU A 114 1.09 -22.42 -10.87
C GLU A 114 1.73 -21.14 -10.33
N GLU A 115 1.32 -20.81 -9.11
CA GLU A 115 1.96 -19.83 -8.25
C GLU A 115 3.41 -20.31 -7.99
N GLU A 116 4.40 -19.72 -8.68
CA GLU A 116 5.81 -19.91 -8.34
C GLU A 116 6.05 -19.30 -6.96
N TYR A 117 5.95 -20.13 -5.92
CA TYR A 117 6.41 -19.81 -4.58
C TYR A 117 7.92 -19.58 -4.64
N TYR A 118 8.35 -18.31 -4.58
CA TYR A 118 9.72 -17.96 -4.24
C TYR A 118 9.95 -18.31 -2.77
N ASP A 119 10.50 -19.51 -2.53
CA ASP A 119 11.09 -19.88 -1.25
C ASP A 119 12.46 -19.18 -1.14
N GLU A 120 12.44 -17.93 -0.68
CA GLU A 120 13.67 -17.28 -0.22
C GLU A 120 14.07 -17.93 1.11
N GLU A 121 14.78 -19.06 1.03
CA GLU A 121 15.58 -19.59 2.14
C GLU A 121 16.53 -18.48 2.60
N TYR A 122 16.21 -17.86 3.74
CA TYR A 122 17.14 -17.02 4.45
C TYR A 122 18.30 -17.92 4.91
N GLU A 123 19.46 -17.79 4.25
CA GLU A 123 20.73 -18.25 4.79
C GLU A 123 20.99 -17.45 6.08
N ASP A 124 20.63 -18.07 7.21
CA ASP A 124 21.05 -17.70 8.56
C ASP A 124 22.54 -18.03 8.69
N ASP A 125 23.39 -17.10 8.24
CA ASP A 125 24.82 -17.19 8.50
C ASP A 125 25.09 -16.68 9.92
N GLU A 126 25.13 -17.64 10.84
CA GLU A 126 25.56 -17.52 12.23
C GLU A 126 26.97 -16.89 12.31
N GLU A 127 27.13 -15.75 12.99
CA GLU A 127 28.33 -15.52 13.80
C GLU A 127 27.94 -14.99 15.19
N ASP A 128 27.88 -15.97 16.08
CA ASP A 128 28.25 -15.95 17.49
C ASP A 128 29.32 -14.88 17.84
N ASP A 129 28.96 -13.92 18.70
CA ASP A 129 29.96 -13.30 19.60
C ASP A 129 29.39 -13.22 21.02
N GLU A 130 29.72 -14.28 21.76
CA GLU A 130 29.66 -14.41 23.20
C GLU A 130 30.22 -13.17 23.92
N GLY A 131 29.37 -12.39 24.57
CA GLY A 131 29.80 -11.15 25.22
C GLY A 131 29.05 -10.77 26.50
N PHE A 132 28.60 -11.75 27.29
CA PHE A 132 28.13 -11.48 28.66
C PHE A 132 29.32 -11.02 29.52
N VAL A 133 29.44 -9.71 29.75
CA VAL A 133 30.25 -9.18 30.86
C VAL A 133 29.30 -8.60 31.90
N THR A 134 28.99 -9.40 32.92
CA THR A 134 28.61 -8.86 34.23
C THR A 134 29.84 -8.26 34.88
N VAL A 135 29.89 -6.94 34.98
CA VAL A 135 30.67 -6.32 36.07
C VAL A 135 29.69 -6.16 37.23
N SER A 136 29.70 -7.15 38.12
CA SER A 136 29.22 -6.95 39.48
C SER A 136 30.19 -6.01 40.20
N GLU A 137 29.62 -5.11 40.99
CA GLU A 137 30.25 -4.28 42.00
C GLU A 137 31.25 -5.07 42.86
N ASP A 138 32.46 -4.54 43.05
CA ASP A 138 33.13 -4.48 44.35
C ASP A 138 34.44 -3.65 44.28
N ASP A 139 34.63 -2.82 45.31
CA ASP A 139 35.86 -2.20 45.82
C ASP A 139 36.69 -1.24 44.96
N TYR A 140 36.47 0.06 45.21
CA TYR A 140 37.59 1.00 45.36
C TYR A 140 37.58 1.58 46.78
N ASP A 141 38.47 1.00 47.59
CA ASP A 141 38.93 1.47 48.89
C ASP A 141 40.02 2.55 48.70
N ASP A 142 40.11 3.45 49.68
CA ASP A 142 41.27 4.30 50.07
C ASP A 142 41.87 5.34 49.09
N GLU A 143 41.47 6.62 49.26
CA GLU A 143 42.31 7.71 49.84
C GLU A 143 41.50 9.02 50.05
#